data_AF-A0A240U483-F1
#
_entry.id   AF-A0A240U483-F1
#
_cell.length_a   1.000
_cell.length_b   1.000
_cell.length_c   1.000
_cell.angle_alpha   90.00
_cell.angle_beta   90.00
_cell.angle_gamma   90.00
#
_symmetry.space_group_name_H-M   'P 1'
#
loop_
_entity.id
_entity.type
_entity.pdbx_description
1 polymer ?
#
loop_
_entity_poly.entity_id
_entity_poly.type
_entity_poly.pdbx_seq_one_letter_code
_entity_poly.pdbx_strand_id
1 'polypeptide(L)'
;MLLSNLDLLATAPGGVARLRELILTLAVQGKLVPQDPADEPASALLQKIRAEKDRLIAEGKSKRDKPLAEIAEEEKPFALPQGWEWVRFGDVALISSGVTLGRKTAIPSPIMLPYLRVANVQRWHVNLTAIKEVVIDRTELARFQLVNGDLLITEGGDWDKVGRTAIWRDELPTCLHQNHVFKVRGTSPEWSPLWAQLFLNSPVARAYFAFSAKQTTNLASINMTELKHCVFPLPPLAEQSRIVTRVDALMRLCDALEAKGRLEAAQHAQLVSTLLGALTASTTPEELAENWQRVAQHFDLLAGRPEAIDALEQTLLQLAVRGLLVPQDPTDEPASVLLKKIRAEKDRLIAAGQIKRDKPLPPITDEEKPFALPVGWEWVRFGDASINRDGERIPVSSSDRENRAKTYDYYGASGVIDKIDGFLFDKTLLLIGEDGANLINRSTPIAFLAHGKYWVNNHAHVIDTTHPELMTYLALFINAISLEPYVTGTAQPKMNQAKLNSIVIGLPPLPEQTRIVTRVTALRRLCADLRQRLAEREAVQARLAEALVHEVSLA
;
A
#
# COMPACT_ATOMS: atom_id res chain seq x y z
N MET A 1 -11.90 -30.27 -0.83
CA MET A 1 -10.54 -29.71 -0.71
C MET A 1 -10.52 -28.18 -0.66
N LEU A 2 -11.14 -27.46 -1.60
CA LEU A 2 -11.06 -25.99 -1.61
C LEU A 2 -11.71 -25.33 -0.38
N LEU A 3 -12.85 -25.87 0.08
CA LEU A 3 -13.52 -25.39 1.31
C LEU A 3 -12.80 -25.77 2.61
N SER A 4 -12.03 -26.88 2.63
CA SER A 4 -11.36 -27.35 3.85
C SER A 4 -10.13 -26.52 4.23
N ASN A 5 -9.59 -25.73 3.29
CA ASN A 5 -8.44 -24.85 3.50
C ASN A 5 -8.81 -23.36 3.40
N LEU A 6 -10.10 -23.04 3.40
CA LEU A 6 -10.61 -21.69 3.14
C LEU A 6 -10.10 -20.67 4.17
N ASP A 7 -10.15 -21.00 5.45
CA ASP A 7 -9.72 -20.09 6.53
C ASP A 7 -8.22 -19.79 6.44
N LEU A 8 -7.40 -20.79 6.10
CA LEU A 8 -5.96 -20.63 5.96
C LEU A 8 -5.60 -19.78 4.74
N LEU A 9 -6.31 -19.99 3.61
CA LEU A 9 -6.15 -19.13 2.43
C LEU A 9 -6.66 -17.71 2.71
N ALA A 10 -7.74 -17.55 3.47
CA ALA A 10 -8.32 -16.24 3.73
C ALA A 10 -7.47 -15.36 4.66
N THR A 11 -6.74 -15.97 5.59
CA THR A 11 -5.91 -15.27 6.59
C THR A 11 -4.49 -15.00 6.13
N ALA A 12 -4.02 -15.67 5.07
CA ALA A 12 -2.69 -15.42 4.50
C ALA A 12 -2.64 -14.06 3.75
N PRO A 13 -1.48 -13.37 3.75
CA PRO A 13 -1.29 -12.16 2.96
C PRO A 13 -1.63 -12.39 1.48
N GLY A 14 -2.57 -11.60 0.94
CA GLY A 14 -3.04 -11.72 -0.44
C GLY A 14 -3.82 -13.01 -0.75
N GLY A 15 -4.16 -13.81 0.26
CA GLY A 15 -4.71 -15.15 0.03
C GLY A 15 -6.15 -15.18 -0.46
N VAL A 16 -7.01 -14.21 -0.08
CA VAL A 16 -8.37 -14.09 -0.67
C VAL A 16 -8.29 -13.76 -2.17
N ALA A 17 -7.36 -12.90 -2.60
CA ALA A 17 -7.16 -12.61 -4.01
C ALA A 17 -6.77 -13.87 -4.80
N ARG A 18 -5.85 -14.67 -4.26
CA ARG A 18 -5.45 -15.97 -4.85
C ARG A 18 -6.61 -16.97 -4.88
N LEU A 19 -7.43 -17.01 -3.83
CA LEU A 19 -8.63 -17.84 -3.77
C LEU A 19 -9.62 -17.48 -4.89
N ARG A 20 -9.84 -16.18 -5.17
CA ARG A 20 -10.69 -15.74 -6.28
C ARG A 20 -10.15 -16.22 -7.63
N GLU A 21 -8.84 -16.13 -7.85
CA GLU A 21 -8.22 -16.63 -9.08
C GLU A 21 -8.34 -18.15 -9.23
N LEU A 22 -8.17 -18.90 -8.15
CA LEU A 22 -8.37 -20.35 -8.12
C LEU A 22 -9.83 -20.74 -8.44
N ILE A 23 -10.80 -20.07 -7.82
CA ILE A 23 -12.23 -20.29 -8.09
C ILE A 23 -12.55 -20.13 -9.57
N LEU A 24 -12.05 -19.04 -10.19
CA LEU A 24 -12.26 -18.79 -11.63
C LEU A 24 -11.56 -19.83 -12.50
N THR A 25 -10.35 -20.25 -12.13
CA THR A 25 -9.59 -21.27 -12.86
C THR A 25 -10.34 -22.62 -12.85
N LEU A 26 -10.80 -23.07 -11.68
CA LEU A 26 -11.57 -24.32 -11.58
C LEU A 26 -12.91 -24.22 -12.27
N ALA A 27 -13.55 -23.05 -12.27
CA ALA A 27 -14.82 -22.81 -12.97
C ALA A 27 -14.66 -23.01 -14.47
N VAL A 28 -13.65 -22.39 -15.09
CA VAL A 28 -13.44 -22.49 -16.55
C VAL A 28 -12.90 -23.84 -17.00
N GLN A 29 -12.31 -24.62 -16.08
CA GLN A 29 -11.88 -25.99 -16.33
C GLN A 29 -12.99 -27.04 -16.10
N GLY A 30 -14.18 -26.63 -15.65
CA GLY A 30 -15.27 -27.56 -15.32
C GLY A 30 -15.01 -28.42 -14.08
N LYS A 31 -14.10 -27.99 -13.21
CA LYS A 31 -13.73 -28.68 -11.96
C LYS A 31 -14.47 -28.14 -10.73
N LEU A 32 -15.22 -27.06 -10.87
CA LEU A 32 -15.86 -26.38 -9.73
C LEU A 32 -17.18 -27.01 -9.27
N VAL A 33 -17.92 -27.63 -10.19
CA VAL A 33 -19.21 -28.29 -9.92
C VAL A 33 -19.19 -29.72 -10.48
N PRO A 34 -19.99 -30.65 -9.92
CA PRO A 34 -20.12 -31.99 -10.49
C PRO A 34 -20.66 -31.96 -11.93
N GLN A 35 -20.12 -32.83 -12.77
CA GLN A 35 -20.60 -33.09 -14.13
C GLN A 35 -21.90 -33.92 -14.06
N ASP A 36 -22.88 -33.61 -14.91
CA ASP A 36 -24.14 -34.36 -15.03
C ASP A 36 -24.25 -34.99 -16.43
N PRO A 37 -24.13 -36.33 -16.56
CA PRO A 37 -24.25 -37.02 -17.85
C PRO A 37 -25.61 -36.85 -18.53
N ALA A 38 -26.65 -36.43 -17.80
CA ALA A 38 -27.98 -36.18 -18.36
C ALA A 38 -28.12 -34.79 -19.00
N ASP A 39 -27.13 -33.91 -18.84
CA ASP A 39 -27.16 -32.59 -19.47
C ASP A 39 -27.09 -32.71 -21.01
N GLU A 40 -27.85 -31.85 -21.69
CA GLU A 40 -27.73 -31.69 -23.14
C GLU A 40 -26.32 -31.17 -23.48
N PRO A 41 -25.53 -31.88 -24.31
CA PRO A 41 -24.14 -31.53 -24.57
C PRO A 41 -24.00 -30.17 -25.26
N ALA A 42 -22.86 -29.52 -25.08
CA ALA A 42 -22.57 -28.21 -25.68
C ALA A 42 -22.68 -28.20 -27.21
N SER A 43 -22.47 -29.35 -27.87
CA SER A 43 -22.67 -29.52 -29.31
C SER A 43 -24.09 -29.17 -29.76
N ALA A 44 -25.11 -29.48 -28.96
CA ALA A 44 -26.51 -29.16 -29.27
C ALA A 44 -26.78 -27.65 -29.12
N LEU A 45 -26.26 -27.03 -28.06
CA LEU A 45 -26.30 -25.57 -27.90
C LEU A 45 -25.61 -24.85 -29.07
N LEU A 46 -24.47 -25.36 -29.52
CA LEU A 46 -23.75 -24.81 -30.66
C LEU A 46 -24.56 -24.92 -31.97
N GLN A 47 -25.30 -26.01 -32.18
CA GLN A 47 -26.20 -26.15 -33.32
C GLN A 47 -27.33 -25.12 -33.28
N LYS A 48 -27.95 -24.90 -32.11
CA LYS A 48 -28.99 -23.89 -31.92
C LYS A 48 -28.47 -22.48 -32.19
N ILE A 49 -27.26 -22.16 -31.71
CA ILE A 49 -26.56 -20.90 -31.98
C ILE A 49 -26.32 -20.70 -33.48
N ARG A 50 -25.84 -21.73 -34.19
CA ARG A 50 -25.62 -21.68 -35.64
C ARG A 50 -26.91 -21.44 -36.41
N ALA A 51 -27.97 -22.18 -36.07
CA ALA A 51 -29.28 -22.06 -36.70
C ALA A 51 -29.87 -20.64 -36.54
N GLU A 52 -29.79 -20.05 -35.35
CA GLU A 52 -30.28 -18.68 -35.13
C GLU A 52 -29.40 -17.64 -35.85
N LYS A 53 -28.08 -17.83 -35.89
CA LYS A 53 -27.18 -16.96 -36.66
C LYS A 53 -27.51 -16.99 -38.16
N ASP A 54 -27.74 -18.17 -38.73
CA ASP A 54 -28.13 -18.33 -40.14
C ASP A 54 -29.49 -17.68 -40.42
N ARG A 55 -30.45 -17.80 -39.50
CA ARG A 55 -31.74 -17.10 -39.58
C ARG A 55 -31.57 -15.58 -39.57
N LEU A 56 -30.76 -15.02 -38.67
CA LEU A 56 -30.51 -13.58 -38.60
C LEU A 56 -29.80 -13.05 -39.86
N ILE A 57 -28.95 -13.87 -40.49
CA ILE A 57 -28.33 -13.56 -41.79
C ILE A 57 -29.39 -13.55 -42.90
N ALA A 58 -30.27 -14.56 -42.94
CA ALA A 58 -31.36 -14.63 -43.93
C ALA A 58 -32.35 -13.46 -43.80
N GLU A 59 -32.60 -12.98 -42.58
CA GLU A 59 -33.42 -11.79 -42.29
C GLU A 59 -32.69 -10.46 -42.58
N GLY A 60 -31.42 -10.49 -43.02
CA GLY A 60 -30.61 -9.29 -43.30
C GLY A 60 -30.19 -8.50 -42.05
N LYS A 61 -30.42 -9.04 -40.84
CA LYS A 61 -30.10 -8.42 -39.55
C LYS A 61 -28.64 -8.63 -39.14
N SER A 62 -27.95 -9.59 -39.76
CA SER A 62 -26.53 -9.86 -39.54
C SER A 62 -25.81 -10.15 -40.86
N LYS A 63 -24.49 -9.94 -40.89
CA LYS A 63 -23.65 -10.27 -42.06
C LYS A 63 -23.04 -11.65 -41.87
N ARG A 64 -22.86 -12.37 -42.99
CA ARG A 64 -22.12 -13.64 -42.99
C ARG A 64 -20.63 -13.35 -42.84
N ASP A 65 -20.08 -13.73 -41.70
CA ASP A 65 -18.64 -13.69 -41.45
C ASP A 65 -17.93 -14.81 -42.23
N LYS A 66 -16.64 -14.59 -42.53
CA LYS A 66 -15.77 -15.67 -43.02
C LYS A 66 -15.64 -16.74 -41.93
N PRO A 67 -15.58 -18.04 -42.29
CA PRO A 67 -15.29 -19.09 -41.33
C PRO A 67 -13.99 -18.79 -40.58
N LEU A 68 -14.01 -18.97 -39.26
CA LEU A 68 -12.80 -18.87 -38.43
C LEU A 68 -11.98 -20.16 -38.58
N ALA A 69 -10.67 -20.07 -38.33
CA ALA A 69 -9.80 -21.24 -38.39
C ALA A 69 -10.20 -22.28 -37.34
N GLU A 70 -10.02 -23.56 -37.68
CA GLU A 70 -10.12 -24.66 -36.74
C GLU A 70 -9.20 -24.43 -35.53
N ILE A 71 -9.57 -24.97 -34.38
CA ILE A 71 -8.80 -24.81 -33.13
C ILE A 71 -7.75 -25.92 -33.10
N ALA A 72 -6.49 -25.55 -33.22
CA ALA A 72 -5.39 -26.51 -33.14
C ALA A 72 -5.22 -27.04 -31.70
N GLU A 73 -4.59 -28.20 -31.53
CA GLU A 73 -4.41 -28.82 -30.20
C GLU A 73 -3.55 -27.94 -29.28
N GLU A 74 -2.54 -27.27 -29.82
CA GLU A 74 -1.67 -26.33 -29.10
C GLU A 74 -2.38 -25.07 -28.60
N GLU A 75 -3.54 -24.74 -29.17
CA GLU A 75 -4.35 -23.60 -28.74
C GLU A 75 -5.27 -23.95 -27.57
N LYS A 76 -5.44 -25.25 -27.25
CA LYS A 76 -6.30 -25.73 -26.17
C LYS A 76 -5.54 -25.67 -24.84
N PRO A 77 -5.91 -24.78 -23.90
CA PRO A 77 -5.12 -24.57 -22.69
C PRO A 77 -5.16 -25.76 -21.70
N PHE A 78 -6.20 -26.60 -21.79
CA PHE A 78 -6.41 -27.77 -20.94
C PHE A 78 -7.42 -28.74 -21.58
N ALA A 79 -7.50 -29.95 -21.04
CA ALA A 79 -8.51 -30.94 -21.43
C ALA A 79 -9.90 -30.58 -20.86
N LEU A 80 -10.92 -30.63 -21.70
CA LEU A 80 -12.30 -30.35 -21.28
C LEU A 80 -12.99 -31.56 -20.66
N PRO A 81 -13.96 -31.36 -19.74
CA PRO A 81 -14.87 -32.41 -19.32
C PRO A 81 -15.71 -32.96 -20.47
N GLN A 82 -16.28 -34.14 -20.27
CA GLN A 82 -17.22 -34.73 -21.23
C GLN A 82 -18.44 -33.81 -21.41
N GLY A 83 -18.86 -33.60 -22.66
CA GLY A 83 -20.02 -32.79 -23.01
C GLY A 83 -19.71 -31.30 -23.25
N TRP A 84 -18.49 -30.86 -22.97
CA TRP A 84 -18.02 -29.51 -23.31
C TRP A 84 -17.39 -29.48 -24.70
N GLU A 85 -17.35 -28.30 -25.31
CA GLU A 85 -16.77 -28.07 -26.63
C GLU A 85 -15.86 -26.84 -26.62
N TRP A 86 -14.70 -26.93 -27.27
CA TRP A 86 -13.90 -25.75 -27.60
C TRP A 86 -14.48 -25.08 -28.84
N VAL A 87 -14.78 -23.78 -28.75
CA VAL A 87 -15.29 -22.98 -29.89
C VAL A 87 -14.51 -21.68 -30.01
N ARG A 88 -14.51 -21.05 -31.18
CA ARG A 88 -14.00 -19.68 -31.30
C ARG A 88 -15.05 -18.73 -30.73
N PHE A 89 -14.63 -17.73 -29.95
CA PHE A 89 -15.56 -16.80 -29.34
C PHE A 89 -16.45 -16.07 -30.39
N GLY A 90 -15.90 -15.79 -31.58
CA GLY A 90 -16.66 -15.21 -32.69
C GLY A 90 -17.71 -16.13 -33.34
N ASP A 91 -17.67 -17.44 -33.09
CA ASP A 91 -18.70 -18.38 -33.58
C ASP A 91 -19.98 -18.26 -32.76
N VAL A 92 -19.85 -17.95 -31.48
CA VAL A 92 -20.96 -17.93 -30.53
C VAL A 92 -21.44 -16.52 -30.17
N ALA A 93 -20.66 -15.48 -30.50
CA ALA A 93 -20.98 -14.10 -30.15
C ALA A 93 -20.87 -13.12 -31.34
N LEU A 94 -21.75 -12.11 -31.36
CA LEU A 94 -21.68 -10.97 -32.28
C LEU A 94 -20.87 -9.86 -31.64
N ILE A 95 -19.78 -9.45 -32.30
CA ILE A 95 -18.85 -8.45 -31.79
C ILE A 95 -18.93 -7.20 -32.67
N SER A 96 -19.04 -6.03 -32.03
CA SER A 96 -19.14 -4.74 -32.71
C SER A 96 -18.27 -3.67 -32.03
N SER A 97 -17.68 -2.80 -32.85
CA SER A 97 -16.95 -1.62 -32.38
C SER A 97 -17.90 -0.44 -32.16
N GLY A 98 -17.49 0.49 -31.30
CA GLY A 98 -18.27 1.67 -30.92
C GLY A 98 -18.04 2.91 -31.78
N VAL A 99 -18.50 4.03 -31.24
CA VAL A 99 -18.40 5.35 -31.87
C VAL A 99 -16.93 5.77 -31.97
N THR A 100 -16.51 6.17 -33.18
CA THR A 100 -15.19 6.80 -33.40
C THR A 100 -15.30 8.29 -33.11
N LEU A 101 -14.47 8.79 -32.20
CA LEU A 101 -14.48 10.20 -31.79
C LEU A 101 -13.72 11.09 -32.79
N GLY A 102 -14.02 12.40 -32.79
CA GLY A 102 -13.29 13.39 -33.59
C GLY A 102 -13.72 13.52 -35.04
N ARG A 103 -14.97 13.14 -35.36
CA ARG A 103 -15.54 13.29 -36.71
C ARG A 103 -15.57 14.78 -37.11
N LYS A 104 -14.99 15.10 -38.27
CA LYS A 104 -14.94 16.47 -38.82
C LYS A 104 -16.11 16.83 -39.75
N THR A 105 -16.89 15.84 -40.17
CA THR A 105 -18.03 16.04 -41.08
C THR A 105 -19.27 16.50 -40.31
N ALA A 106 -20.09 17.36 -40.93
CA ALA A 106 -21.37 17.78 -40.38
C ALA A 106 -22.29 16.56 -40.13
N ILE A 107 -23.01 16.58 -39.01
CA ILE A 107 -23.96 15.53 -38.60
C ILE A 107 -25.37 16.02 -38.95
N PRO A 108 -26.09 15.38 -39.88
CA PRO A 108 -27.41 15.84 -40.34
C PRO A 108 -28.46 15.92 -39.23
N SER A 109 -28.56 14.90 -38.37
CA SER A 109 -29.52 14.86 -37.26
C SER A 109 -28.79 14.60 -35.94
N PRO A 110 -28.16 15.63 -35.34
CA PRO A 110 -27.32 15.45 -34.17
C PRO A 110 -28.16 15.11 -32.92
N ILE A 111 -27.68 14.13 -32.16
CA ILE A 111 -28.14 13.84 -30.80
C ILE A 111 -26.93 13.65 -29.89
N MET A 112 -26.97 14.28 -28.73
CA MET A 112 -25.93 14.17 -27.70
C MET A 112 -26.34 13.09 -26.69
N LEU A 113 -25.48 12.10 -26.47
CA LEU A 113 -25.75 10.97 -25.58
C LEU A 113 -24.49 10.59 -24.79
N PRO A 114 -24.64 10.02 -23.58
CA PRO A 114 -23.52 9.53 -22.81
C PRO A 114 -22.88 8.32 -23.49
N TYR A 115 -21.57 8.15 -23.35
CA TYR A 115 -20.84 6.99 -23.86
C TYR A 115 -19.79 6.47 -22.89
N LEU A 116 -19.55 5.15 -22.95
CA LEU A 116 -18.53 4.47 -22.17
C LEU A 116 -17.18 4.48 -22.89
N ARG A 117 -16.13 4.79 -22.12
CA ARG A 117 -14.72 4.70 -22.50
C ARG A 117 -14.06 3.52 -21.79
N VAL A 118 -12.81 3.23 -22.14
CA VAL A 118 -11.97 2.25 -21.42
C VAL A 118 -11.96 2.49 -19.91
N ALA A 119 -11.92 3.76 -19.46
CA ALA A 119 -11.95 4.11 -18.04
C ALA A 119 -13.26 3.73 -17.33
N ASN A 120 -14.36 3.56 -18.06
CA ASN A 120 -15.66 3.21 -17.51
C ASN A 120 -15.84 1.69 -17.40
N VAL A 121 -15.16 0.88 -18.20
CA VAL A 121 -15.31 -0.59 -18.17
C VAL A 121 -14.23 -1.19 -17.27
N GLN A 122 -14.65 -1.68 -16.10
CA GLN A 122 -13.79 -2.39 -15.16
C GLN A 122 -14.06 -3.90 -15.24
N ARG A 123 -13.22 -4.72 -14.62
CA ARG A 123 -13.57 -6.15 -14.50
C ARG A 123 -14.83 -6.25 -13.64
N TRP A 124 -15.81 -7.00 -14.13
CA TRP A 124 -17.07 -7.31 -13.45
C TRP A 124 -18.12 -6.18 -13.38
N HIS A 125 -17.72 -4.90 -13.46
CA HIS A 125 -18.65 -3.78 -13.34
C HIS A 125 -18.34 -2.61 -14.30
N VAL A 126 -19.33 -1.73 -14.46
CA VAL A 126 -19.16 -0.44 -15.15
C VAL A 126 -19.03 0.68 -14.09
N ASN A 127 -18.04 1.56 -14.25
CA ASN A 127 -17.84 2.75 -13.43
C ASN A 127 -18.43 3.99 -14.14
N LEU A 128 -19.43 4.59 -13.53
CA LEU A 128 -20.16 5.76 -14.05
C LEU A 128 -19.84 7.07 -13.32
N THR A 129 -18.88 7.09 -12.39
CA THR A 129 -18.52 8.31 -11.62
C THR A 129 -18.17 9.48 -12.53
N ALA A 130 -17.55 9.23 -13.67
CA ALA A 130 -17.24 10.24 -14.68
C ALA A 130 -17.59 9.74 -16.09
N ILE A 131 -18.76 10.16 -16.59
CA ILE A 131 -19.22 9.87 -17.95
C ILE A 131 -19.08 11.08 -18.86
N LYS A 132 -18.77 10.83 -20.14
CA LYS A 132 -18.70 11.87 -21.17
C LYS A 132 -19.84 11.67 -22.16
N GLU A 133 -20.14 12.74 -22.89
CA GLU A 133 -21.14 12.72 -23.95
C GLU A 133 -20.46 12.82 -25.32
N VAL A 134 -21.15 12.29 -26.33
CA VAL A 134 -20.75 12.36 -27.73
C VAL A 134 -21.96 12.69 -28.58
N VAL A 135 -21.74 13.45 -29.65
CA VAL A 135 -22.76 13.72 -30.67
C VAL A 135 -22.65 12.69 -31.77
N ILE A 136 -23.76 12.01 -32.07
CA ILE A 136 -23.90 11.08 -33.21
C ILE A 136 -25.09 11.50 -34.08
N ASP A 137 -25.20 10.94 -35.29
CA ASP A 137 -26.44 11.04 -36.04
C ASP A 137 -27.51 10.13 -35.42
N ARG A 138 -28.77 10.58 -35.36
CA ARG A 138 -29.88 9.76 -34.84
C ARG A 138 -30.03 8.42 -35.55
N THR A 139 -29.65 8.31 -36.83
CA THR A 139 -29.66 7.05 -37.58
C THR A 139 -28.62 6.03 -37.10
N GLU A 140 -27.57 6.49 -36.41
CA GLU A 140 -26.51 5.65 -35.85
C GLU A 140 -26.84 5.11 -34.45
N LEU A 141 -27.89 5.62 -33.80
CA LEU A 141 -28.25 5.29 -32.43
C LEU A 141 -28.45 3.78 -32.21
N ALA A 142 -29.28 3.15 -33.06
CA ALA A 142 -29.59 1.72 -32.93
C ALA A 142 -28.35 0.82 -33.04
N ARG A 143 -27.30 1.29 -33.74
CA ARG A 143 -26.05 0.56 -33.91
C ARG A 143 -25.19 0.59 -32.65
N PHE A 144 -25.07 1.76 -32.01
CA PHE A 144 -24.12 1.99 -30.91
C PHE A 144 -24.75 1.93 -29.52
N GLN A 145 -26.08 1.95 -29.42
CA GLN A 145 -26.76 1.82 -28.14
C GLN A 145 -26.47 0.48 -27.47
N LEU A 146 -26.23 0.55 -26.16
CA LEU A 146 -26.15 -0.59 -25.26
C LEU A 146 -27.55 -1.01 -24.81
N VAL A 147 -27.74 -2.31 -24.68
CA VAL A 147 -28.95 -2.92 -24.11
C VAL A 147 -28.56 -3.91 -23.02
N ASN A 148 -29.49 -4.17 -22.11
CA ASN A 148 -29.31 -5.16 -21.05
C ASN A 148 -28.66 -6.46 -21.55
N GLY A 149 -27.64 -6.92 -20.86
CA GLY A 149 -26.93 -8.16 -21.17
C GLY A 149 -25.81 -8.01 -22.20
N ASP A 150 -25.59 -6.81 -22.77
CA ASP A 150 -24.41 -6.55 -23.60
C ASP A 150 -23.13 -6.72 -22.77
N LEU A 151 -22.17 -7.45 -23.33
CA LEU A 151 -20.83 -7.57 -22.77
C LEU A 151 -19.95 -6.46 -23.35
N LEU A 152 -19.31 -5.73 -22.46
CA LEU A 152 -18.37 -4.66 -22.77
C LEU A 152 -16.96 -5.15 -22.52
N ILE A 153 -16.12 -5.12 -23.55
CA ILE A 153 -14.74 -5.63 -23.49
C ILE A 153 -13.78 -4.54 -23.93
N THR A 154 -12.80 -4.20 -23.11
CA THR A 154 -11.82 -3.17 -23.44
C THR A 154 -10.80 -3.65 -24.48
N GLU A 155 -10.58 -2.84 -25.51
CA GLU A 155 -9.59 -3.08 -26.56
C GLU A 155 -8.16 -3.01 -26.01
N GLY A 156 -7.86 -2.01 -25.18
CA GLY A 156 -6.50 -1.79 -24.71
C GLY A 156 -6.35 -0.60 -23.78
N GLY A 157 -5.12 -0.35 -23.36
CA GLY A 157 -4.71 0.65 -22.39
C GLY A 157 -3.40 0.22 -21.74
N ASP A 158 -3.27 0.48 -20.44
CA ASP A 158 -2.26 -0.16 -19.59
C ASP A 158 -2.42 -1.68 -19.66
N TRP A 159 -1.34 -2.40 -19.36
CA TRP A 159 -1.28 -3.86 -19.48
C TRP A 159 -2.41 -4.61 -18.76
N ASP A 160 -2.86 -4.10 -17.62
CA ASP A 160 -3.95 -4.69 -16.81
C ASP A 160 -5.37 -4.36 -17.33
N LYS A 161 -5.47 -3.45 -18.30
CA LYS A 161 -6.73 -2.97 -18.90
C LYS A 161 -7.16 -3.78 -20.10
N VAL A 162 -6.29 -4.58 -20.70
CA VAL A 162 -6.65 -5.39 -21.88
C VAL A 162 -7.66 -6.48 -21.49
N GLY A 163 -8.75 -6.59 -22.24
CA GLY A 163 -9.74 -7.66 -22.09
C GLY A 163 -10.58 -7.59 -20.81
N ARG A 164 -10.62 -6.44 -20.11
CA ARG A 164 -11.54 -6.26 -18.98
C ARG A 164 -12.97 -6.36 -19.47
N THR A 165 -13.77 -7.17 -18.78
CA THR A 165 -15.12 -7.48 -19.23
C THR A 165 -16.17 -7.15 -18.17
N ALA A 166 -17.20 -6.39 -18.56
CA ALA A 166 -18.38 -6.07 -17.74
C ALA A 166 -19.67 -6.37 -18.52
N ILE A 167 -20.75 -6.68 -17.81
CA ILE A 167 -22.10 -6.74 -18.39
C ILE A 167 -22.76 -5.39 -18.16
N TRP A 168 -23.37 -4.85 -19.21
CA TRP A 168 -24.28 -3.72 -19.13
C TRP A 168 -25.64 -4.17 -18.60
N ARG A 169 -26.14 -3.52 -17.54
CA ARG A 169 -27.36 -3.86 -16.81
C ARG A 169 -28.35 -2.69 -16.78
N ASP A 170 -28.42 -1.95 -17.88
CA ASP A 170 -29.24 -0.73 -18.02
C ASP A 170 -28.96 0.31 -16.93
N GLU A 171 -27.68 0.50 -16.60
CA GLU A 171 -27.26 1.47 -15.60
C GLU A 171 -27.63 2.91 -16.00
N LEU A 172 -27.89 3.15 -17.29
CA LEU A 172 -28.46 4.39 -17.83
C LEU A 172 -29.54 4.08 -18.87
N PRO A 173 -30.56 4.97 -19.03
CA PRO A 173 -31.64 4.77 -20.01
C PRO A 173 -31.17 4.65 -21.46
N THR A 174 -30.14 5.38 -21.85
CA THR A 174 -29.51 5.25 -23.17
C THR A 174 -28.03 5.58 -23.01
N CYS A 175 -27.17 4.64 -23.40
CA CYS A 175 -25.73 4.81 -23.37
C CYS A 175 -25.10 4.19 -24.61
N LEU A 176 -24.06 4.84 -25.11
CA LEU A 176 -23.24 4.38 -26.22
C LEU A 176 -21.91 3.82 -25.71
N HIS A 177 -21.09 3.29 -26.60
CA HIS A 177 -19.72 2.88 -26.30
C HIS A 177 -18.73 3.45 -27.33
N GLN A 178 -17.50 3.71 -26.90
CA GLN A 178 -16.40 4.14 -27.77
C GLN A 178 -15.85 2.98 -28.61
N ASN A 179 -15.19 3.28 -29.74
CA ASN A 179 -14.48 2.31 -30.58
C ASN A 179 -13.47 1.42 -29.81
N HIS A 180 -12.90 1.89 -28.70
CA HIS A 180 -11.97 1.14 -27.82
C HIS A 180 -12.66 0.27 -26.75
N VAL A 181 -13.98 0.16 -26.82
CA VAL A 181 -14.79 -0.76 -26.02
C VAL A 181 -15.62 -1.58 -27.00
N PHE A 182 -15.30 -2.86 -27.14
CA PHE A 182 -16.10 -3.79 -27.92
C PHE A 182 -17.41 -4.08 -27.20
N LYS A 183 -18.50 -4.08 -27.97
CA LYS A 183 -19.80 -4.58 -27.53
C LYS A 183 -20.00 -5.97 -28.09
N VAL A 184 -20.34 -6.91 -27.21
CA VAL A 184 -20.55 -8.31 -27.54
C VAL A 184 -21.95 -8.74 -27.12
N ARG A 185 -22.66 -9.43 -28.02
CA ARG A 185 -24.01 -9.92 -27.80
C ARG A 185 -24.14 -11.37 -28.22
N GLY A 186 -24.92 -12.15 -27.47
CA GLY A 186 -25.31 -13.49 -27.85
C GLY A 186 -26.10 -13.53 -29.16
N THR A 187 -25.91 -14.58 -29.94
CA THR A 187 -26.67 -14.86 -31.16
C THR A 187 -27.96 -15.62 -30.90
N SER A 188 -28.08 -16.29 -29.75
CA SER A 188 -29.22 -17.12 -29.35
C SER A 188 -29.78 -16.63 -28.00
N PRO A 189 -31.09 -16.77 -27.73
CA PRO A 189 -31.67 -16.55 -26.40
C PRO A 189 -31.05 -17.44 -25.31
N GLU A 190 -30.51 -18.61 -25.71
CA GLU A 190 -29.82 -19.55 -24.82
C GLU A 190 -28.35 -19.17 -24.56
N TRP A 191 -27.88 -18.02 -25.08
CA TRP A 191 -26.55 -17.51 -24.78
C TRP A 191 -26.46 -16.98 -23.34
N SER A 192 -25.44 -17.43 -22.60
CA SER A 192 -25.18 -16.94 -21.24
C SER A 192 -24.13 -15.81 -21.23
N PRO A 193 -24.54 -14.53 -21.09
CA PRO A 193 -23.57 -13.44 -20.91
C PRO A 193 -22.79 -13.58 -19.59
N LEU A 194 -23.37 -14.23 -18.58
CA LEU A 194 -22.73 -14.46 -17.29
C LEU A 194 -21.57 -15.44 -17.41
N TRP A 195 -21.75 -16.54 -18.13
CA TRP A 195 -20.65 -17.49 -18.41
C TRP A 195 -19.54 -16.82 -19.23
N ALA A 196 -19.91 -16.08 -20.27
CA ALA A 196 -18.93 -15.38 -21.10
C ALA A 196 -18.15 -14.31 -20.30
N GLN A 197 -18.81 -13.52 -19.44
CA GLN A 197 -18.14 -12.58 -18.53
C GLN A 197 -17.16 -13.31 -17.60
N LEU A 198 -17.58 -14.46 -17.05
CA LEU A 198 -16.78 -15.26 -16.12
C LEU A 198 -15.51 -15.76 -16.80
N PHE A 199 -15.63 -16.37 -17.98
CA PHE A 199 -14.49 -16.86 -18.75
C PHE A 199 -13.55 -15.72 -19.15
N LEU A 200 -14.07 -14.62 -19.71
CA LEU A 200 -13.24 -13.51 -20.22
C LEU A 200 -12.46 -12.78 -19.11
N ASN A 201 -12.91 -12.86 -17.87
CA ASN A 201 -12.18 -12.35 -16.71
C ASN A 201 -11.32 -13.40 -15.98
N SER A 202 -11.36 -14.66 -16.39
CA SER A 202 -10.56 -15.73 -15.81
C SER A 202 -9.06 -15.56 -16.11
N PRO A 203 -8.17 -16.18 -15.31
CA PRO A 203 -6.73 -16.19 -15.60
C PRO A 203 -6.39 -16.72 -17.00
N VAL A 204 -7.16 -17.70 -17.50
CA VAL A 204 -6.95 -18.32 -18.83
C VAL A 204 -7.15 -17.30 -19.95
N ALA A 205 -8.30 -16.60 -19.97
CA ALA A 205 -8.55 -15.59 -21.00
C ALA A 205 -7.61 -14.38 -20.87
N ARG A 206 -7.26 -14.00 -19.63
CA ARG A 206 -6.27 -12.95 -19.37
C ARG A 206 -4.91 -13.29 -19.96
N ALA A 207 -4.44 -14.53 -19.80
CA ALA A 207 -3.19 -15.00 -20.38
C ALA A 207 -3.22 -14.99 -21.92
N TYR A 208 -4.34 -15.40 -22.52
CA TYR A 208 -4.53 -15.32 -23.96
C TYR A 208 -4.44 -13.88 -24.49
N PHE A 209 -5.15 -12.94 -23.86
CA PHE A 209 -5.12 -11.53 -24.28
C PHE A 209 -3.76 -10.88 -24.02
N ALA A 210 -3.10 -11.24 -22.92
CA ALA A 210 -1.73 -10.82 -22.64
C ALA A 210 -0.75 -11.24 -23.74
N PHE A 211 -0.84 -12.50 -24.19
CA PHE A 211 0.01 -13.04 -25.25
C PHE A 211 -0.31 -12.46 -26.63
N SER A 212 -1.60 -12.26 -26.92
CA SER A 212 -2.07 -11.84 -28.24
C SER A 212 -2.01 -10.32 -28.46
N ALA A 213 -1.88 -9.53 -27.39
CA ALA A 213 -1.87 -8.08 -27.48
C ALA A 213 -0.62 -7.56 -28.21
N LYS A 214 -0.83 -6.54 -29.05
CA LYS A 214 0.29 -5.80 -29.67
C LYS A 214 0.79 -4.76 -28.68
N GLN A 215 2.09 -4.82 -28.37
CA GLN A 215 2.71 -3.95 -27.38
C GLN A 215 3.50 -2.81 -28.03
N THR A 216 3.29 -1.61 -27.51
CA THR A 216 4.19 -0.44 -27.65
C THR A 216 4.74 -0.07 -26.28
N THR A 217 5.66 0.89 -26.19
CA THR A 217 6.43 1.21 -24.97
C THR A 217 5.58 1.29 -23.69
N ASN A 218 4.35 1.83 -23.74
CA ASN A 218 3.46 1.98 -22.57
C ASN A 218 2.01 1.52 -22.78
N LEU A 219 1.67 0.91 -23.91
CA LEU A 219 0.28 0.53 -24.23
C LEU A 219 0.22 -0.85 -24.86
N ALA A 220 -0.76 -1.65 -24.42
CA ALA A 220 -1.11 -2.93 -25.02
C ALA A 220 -2.56 -2.87 -25.52
N SER A 221 -2.80 -3.42 -26.71
CA SER A 221 -4.15 -3.53 -27.26
C SER A 221 -4.36 -4.84 -28.00
N ILE A 222 -5.59 -5.34 -27.93
CA ILE A 222 -6.11 -6.41 -28.78
C ILE A 222 -7.03 -5.81 -29.84
N ASN A 223 -7.15 -6.43 -31.00
CA ASN A 223 -8.16 -6.05 -31.99
C ASN A 223 -9.34 -7.04 -32.03
N MET A 224 -10.35 -6.72 -32.84
CA MET A 224 -11.55 -7.55 -32.97
C MET A 224 -11.24 -8.96 -33.48
N THR A 225 -10.19 -9.15 -34.30
CA THR A 225 -9.78 -10.46 -34.80
C THR A 225 -9.24 -11.32 -33.67
N GLU A 226 -8.35 -10.78 -32.85
CA GLU A 226 -7.81 -11.48 -31.67
C GLU A 226 -8.93 -11.84 -30.68
N LEU A 227 -9.92 -10.95 -30.49
CA LEU A 227 -11.09 -11.27 -29.67
C LEU A 227 -11.96 -12.39 -30.28
N LYS A 228 -12.18 -12.38 -31.60
CA LYS A 228 -12.93 -13.44 -32.31
C LYS A 228 -12.23 -14.80 -32.22
N HIS A 229 -10.90 -14.82 -32.28
CA HIS A 229 -10.10 -16.05 -32.24
C HIS A 229 -9.88 -16.62 -30.85
N CYS A 230 -10.23 -15.88 -29.79
CA CYS A 230 -10.15 -16.37 -28.42
C CYS A 230 -10.86 -17.72 -28.29
N VAL A 231 -10.13 -18.72 -27.82
CA VAL A 231 -10.61 -20.09 -27.66
C VAL A 231 -11.49 -20.14 -26.42
N PHE A 232 -12.77 -20.44 -26.61
CA PHE A 232 -13.82 -20.33 -25.61
C PHE A 232 -14.34 -21.71 -25.22
N PRO A 233 -14.31 -22.09 -23.93
CA PRO A 233 -14.87 -23.34 -23.48
C PRO A 233 -16.39 -23.18 -23.37
N LEU A 234 -17.14 -23.99 -24.11
CA LEU A 234 -18.59 -24.00 -24.07
C LEU A 234 -19.07 -25.24 -23.27
N PRO A 235 -19.58 -25.07 -22.04
CA PRO A 235 -20.24 -26.13 -21.30
C PRO A 235 -21.68 -26.35 -21.79
N PRO A 236 -22.30 -27.48 -21.42
CA PRO A 236 -23.75 -27.62 -21.39
C PRO A 236 -24.45 -26.40 -20.74
N LEU A 237 -25.59 -25.98 -21.29
CA LEU A 237 -26.28 -24.77 -20.80
C LEU A 237 -26.66 -24.87 -19.33
N ALA A 238 -27.17 -26.04 -18.91
CA ALA A 238 -27.52 -26.30 -17.51
C ALA A 238 -26.29 -26.17 -16.59
N GLU A 239 -25.14 -26.69 -17.03
CA GLU A 239 -23.90 -26.58 -16.26
C GLU A 239 -23.38 -25.14 -16.19
N GLN A 240 -23.49 -24.34 -17.27
CA GLN A 240 -23.15 -22.91 -17.23
C GLN A 240 -23.89 -22.20 -16.09
N SER A 241 -25.19 -22.46 -15.93
CA SER A 241 -25.97 -21.90 -14.82
C SER A 241 -25.46 -22.37 -13.46
N ARG A 242 -25.19 -23.68 -13.29
CA ARG A 242 -24.66 -24.23 -12.04
C ARG A 242 -23.30 -23.62 -11.68
N ILE A 243 -22.40 -23.47 -12.64
CA ILE A 243 -21.07 -22.87 -12.43
C ILE A 243 -21.21 -21.40 -12.02
N VAL A 244 -21.98 -20.61 -12.76
CA VAL A 244 -22.17 -19.18 -12.48
C VAL A 244 -22.73 -18.98 -11.07
N THR A 245 -23.77 -19.73 -10.68
CA THR A 245 -24.34 -19.68 -9.33
C THR A 245 -23.30 -20.05 -8.26
N ARG A 246 -22.48 -21.07 -8.52
CA ARG A 246 -21.45 -21.50 -7.57
C ARG A 246 -20.33 -20.48 -7.42
N VAL A 247 -19.85 -19.89 -8.51
CA VAL A 247 -18.84 -18.82 -8.48
C VAL A 247 -19.36 -17.61 -7.74
N ASP A 248 -20.58 -17.16 -8.03
CA ASP A 248 -21.22 -16.04 -7.35
C ASP A 248 -21.32 -16.26 -5.83
N ALA A 249 -21.73 -17.45 -5.39
CA ALA A 249 -21.76 -17.80 -3.98
C ALA A 249 -20.36 -17.78 -3.32
N LEU A 250 -19.33 -18.28 -3.99
CA LEU A 250 -17.96 -18.29 -3.47
C LEU A 250 -17.32 -16.90 -3.48
N MET A 251 -17.62 -16.06 -4.48
CA MET A 251 -17.15 -14.67 -4.52
C MET A 251 -17.73 -13.84 -3.38
N ARG A 252 -19.03 -14.02 -3.06
CA ARG A 252 -19.63 -13.41 -1.86
C ARG A 252 -18.95 -13.83 -0.57
N LEU A 253 -18.54 -15.11 -0.48
CA LEU A 253 -17.78 -15.60 0.67
C LEU A 253 -16.40 -14.94 0.76
N CYS A 254 -15.70 -14.78 -0.37
CA CYS A 254 -14.46 -14.01 -0.44
C CYS A 254 -14.65 -12.55 0.02
N ASP A 255 -15.72 -11.88 -0.44
CA ASP A 255 -16.05 -10.51 -0.02
C ASP A 255 -16.26 -10.41 1.50
N ALA A 256 -16.98 -11.39 2.08
CA ALA A 256 -17.23 -11.47 3.52
C ALA A 256 -15.93 -11.70 4.32
N LEU A 257 -15.03 -12.53 3.82
CA LEU A 257 -13.73 -12.80 4.45
C LEU A 257 -12.83 -11.55 4.44
N GLU A 258 -12.76 -10.83 3.32
CA GLU A 258 -12.04 -9.54 3.23
C GLU A 258 -12.64 -8.48 4.16
N ALA A 259 -13.98 -8.40 4.24
CA ALA A 259 -14.66 -7.49 5.15
C ALA A 259 -14.36 -7.83 6.63
N LYS A 260 -14.39 -9.12 6.99
CA LYS A 260 -14.02 -9.60 8.32
C LYS A 260 -12.58 -9.24 8.68
N GLY A 261 -11.61 -9.51 7.79
CA GLY A 261 -10.21 -9.18 8.02
C GLY A 261 -9.95 -7.68 8.20
N ARG A 262 -10.66 -6.82 7.44
CA ARG A 262 -10.63 -5.35 7.62
C ARG A 262 -11.20 -4.92 8.98
N LEU A 263 -12.29 -5.54 9.41
CA LEU A 263 -12.88 -5.25 10.72
C LEU A 263 -11.94 -5.65 11.86
N GLU A 264 -11.37 -6.86 11.80
CA GLU A 264 -10.38 -7.33 12.77
C GLU A 264 -9.15 -6.41 12.83
N ALA A 265 -8.70 -5.90 11.68
CA ALA A 265 -7.62 -4.92 11.61
C ALA A 265 -7.96 -3.61 12.33
N ALA A 266 -9.14 -3.06 12.06
CA ALA A 266 -9.60 -1.81 12.69
C ALA A 266 -9.78 -1.98 14.21
N GLN A 267 -10.37 -3.10 14.65
CA GLN A 267 -10.55 -3.42 16.07
C GLN A 267 -9.20 -3.57 16.79
N HIS A 268 -8.25 -4.28 16.17
CA HIS A 268 -6.90 -4.42 16.73
C HIS A 268 -6.20 -3.06 16.83
N ALA A 269 -6.26 -2.22 15.80
CA ALA A 269 -5.66 -0.88 15.83
C ALA A 269 -6.28 0.00 16.95
N GLN A 270 -7.60 -0.08 17.13
CA GLN A 270 -8.29 0.61 18.23
C GLN A 270 -7.84 0.11 19.61
N LEU A 271 -7.70 -1.22 19.77
CA LEU A 271 -7.24 -1.84 21.01
C LEU A 271 -5.81 -1.38 21.36
N VAL A 272 -4.89 -1.44 20.39
CA VAL A 272 -3.50 -0.98 20.54
C VAL A 272 -3.46 0.48 20.96
N SER A 273 -4.16 1.35 20.22
CA SER A 273 -4.23 2.78 20.52
C SER A 273 -4.77 3.04 21.93
N THR A 274 -5.82 2.32 22.36
CA THR A 274 -6.42 2.49 23.69
C THR A 274 -5.47 2.05 24.80
N LEU A 275 -4.89 0.86 24.69
CA LEU A 275 -4.04 0.29 25.73
C LEU A 275 -2.71 1.06 25.88
N LEU A 276 -2.05 1.38 24.78
CA LEU A 276 -0.82 2.16 24.80
C LEU A 276 -1.09 3.63 25.15
N GLY A 277 -2.22 4.19 24.71
CA GLY A 277 -2.70 5.50 25.13
C GLY A 277 -2.85 5.60 26.65
N ALA A 278 -3.47 4.61 27.29
CA ALA A 278 -3.62 4.56 28.75
C ALA A 278 -2.26 4.52 29.49
N LEU A 279 -1.27 3.78 28.97
CA LEU A 279 0.10 3.83 29.50
C LEU A 279 0.67 5.24 29.43
N THR A 280 0.55 5.91 28.28
CA THR A 280 1.06 7.28 28.11
C THR A 280 0.26 8.33 28.87
N ALA A 281 -1.00 8.06 29.22
CA ALA A 281 -1.81 8.96 30.04
C ALA A 281 -1.57 8.78 31.56
N SER A 282 -0.87 7.72 31.97
CA SER A 282 -0.65 7.42 33.39
C SER A 282 0.15 8.56 34.05
N THR A 283 -0.32 9.01 35.21
CA THR A 283 0.25 10.14 35.96
C THR A 283 0.94 9.69 37.24
N THR A 284 0.64 8.49 37.75
CA THR A 284 1.28 7.90 38.92
C THR A 284 1.95 6.56 38.60
N PRO A 285 2.94 6.13 39.41
CA PRO A 285 3.54 4.80 39.28
C PRO A 285 2.52 3.66 39.41
N GLU A 286 1.50 3.81 40.26
CA GLU A 286 0.46 2.81 40.47
C GLU A 286 -0.45 2.67 39.25
N GLU A 287 -0.91 3.79 38.66
CA GLU A 287 -1.69 3.79 37.42
C GLU A 287 -0.90 3.16 36.27
N LEU A 288 0.39 3.48 36.17
CA LEU A 288 1.27 2.92 35.16
C LEU A 288 1.42 1.40 35.33
N ALA A 289 1.63 0.94 36.57
CA ALA A 289 1.76 -0.49 36.86
C ALA A 289 0.47 -1.26 36.52
N GLU A 290 -0.69 -0.71 36.85
CA GLU A 290 -1.99 -1.31 36.51
C GLU A 290 -2.21 -1.36 34.99
N ASN A 291 -1.98 -0.24 34.28
CA ASN A 291 -2.11 -0.17 32.83
C ASN A 291 -1.10 -1.09 32.13
N TRP A 292 0.12 -1.22 32.66
CA TRP A 292 1.11 -2.17 32.17
C TRP A 292 0.67 -3.60 32.38
N GLN A 293 0.08 -3.94 33.53
CA GLN A 293 -0.45 -5.27 33.78
C GLN A 293 -1.56 -5.63 32.78
N ARG A 294 -2.44 -4.69 32.44
CA ARG A 294 -3.45 -4.87 31.38
C ARG A 294 -2.82 -5.13 30.02
N VAL A 295 -1.79 -4.36 29.65
CA VAL A 295 -1.03 -4.56 28.40
C VAL A 295 -0.36 -5.93 28.37
N ALA A 296 0.31 -6.32 29.46
CA ALA A 296 1.02 -7.59 29.57
C ALA A 296 0.07 -8.79 29.47
N GLN A 297 -1.12 -8.73 30.06
CA GLN A 297 -2.15 -9.78 29.96
C GLN A 297 -2.67 -9.98 28.54
N HIS A 298 -2.61 -8.94 27.70
CA HIS A 298 -3.08 -8.97 26.32
C HIS A 298 -1.94 -8.84 25.30
N PHE A 299 -0.70 -9.12 25.71
CA PHE A 299 0.47 -8.88 24.88
C PHE A 299 0.43 -9.71 23.59
N ASP A 300 -0.06 -10.94 23.65
CA ASP A 300 -0.21 -11.82 22.47
C ASP A 300 -1.17 -11.23 21.42
N LEU A 301 -2.21 -10.50 21.87
CA LEU A 301 -3.15 -9.82 20.99
C LEU A 301 -2.55 -8.55 20.39
N LEU A 302 -1.67 -7.86 21.13
CA LEU A 302 -0.98 -6.65 20.69
C LEU A 302 0.16 -6.97 19.71
N ALA A 303 0.98 -7.96 20.02
CA ALA A 303 2.16 -8.33 19.24
C ALA A 303 1.84 -9.14 17.97
N GLY A 304 0.57 -9.21 17.57
CA GLY A 304 0.12 -9.97 16.41
C GLY A 304 0.36 -9.29 15.05
N ARG A 305 0.74 -8.01 15.05
CA ARG A 305 0.92 -7.18 13.84
C ARG A 305 2.12 -6.22 13.94
N PRO A 306 2.85 -5.95 12.84
CA PRO A 306 4.03 -5.07 12.86
C PRO A 306 3.74 -3.65 13.36
N GLU A 307 2.62 -3.06 12.97
CA GLU A 307 2.27 -1.67 13.30
C GLU A 307 2.07 -1.47 14.81
N ALA A 308 1.61 -2.50 15.51
CA ALA A 308 1.46 -2.49 16.97
C ALA A 308 2.82 -2.49 17.68
N ILE A 309 3.83 -3.14 17.10
CA ILE A 309 5.20 -3.11 17.62
C ILE A 309 5.83 -1.73 17.45
N ASP A 310 5.54 -1.04 16.34
CA ASP A 310 5.97 0.35 16.14
C ASP A 310 5.35 1.29 17.17
N ALA A 311 4.04 1.16 17.40
CA ALA A 311 3.35 1.92 18.42
C ALA A 311 3.91 1.63 19.84
N LEU A 312 4.17 0.36 20.15
CA LEU A 312 4.78 -0.03 21.43
C LEU A 312 6.18 0.60 21.60
N GLU A 313 7.03 0.54 20.58
CA GLU A 313 8.35 1.15 20.64
C GLU A 313 8.27 2.67 20.91
N GLN A 314 7.35 3.37 20.25
CA GLN A 314 7.11 4.80 20.50
C GLN A 314 6.62 5.07 21.92
N THR A 315 5.68 4.27 22.43
CA THR A 315 5.22 4.37 23.83
C THR A 315 6.36 4.16 24.82
N LEU A 316 7.23 3.17 24.59
CA LEU A 316 8.40 2.92 25.44
C LEU A 316 9.36 4.11 25.46
N LEU A 317 9.56 4.78 24.32
CA LEU A 317 10.37 6.00 24.25
C LEU A 317 9.73 7.16 25.02
N GLN A 318 8.40 7.32 24.93
CA GLN A 318 7.69 8.34 25.69
C GLN A 318 7.77 8.09 27.20
N LEU A 319 7.62 6.84 27.64
CA LEU A 319 7.79 6.47 29.05
C LEU A 319 9.23 6.71 29.54
N ALA A 320 10.23 6.47 28.68
CA ALA A 320 11.64 6.71 28.97
C ALA A 320 11.93 8.17 29.32
N VAL A 321 11.48 9.10 28.46
CA VAL A 321 11.74 10.55 28.63
C VAL A 321 10.86 11.21 29.68
N ARG A 322 9.92 10.46 30.24
CA ARG A 322 9.08 10.86 31.37
C ARG A 322 9.58 10.34 32.73
N GLY A 323 10.64 9.53 32.71
CA GLY A 323 11.20 8.93 33.92
C GLY A 323 10.35 7.80 34.49
N LEU A 324 9.53 7.17 33.65
CA LEU A 324 8.61 6.10 34.02
C LEU A 324 9.10 4.71 33.62
N LEU A 325 10.19 4.62 32.84
CA LEU A 325 10.67 3.35 32.29
C LEU A 325 11.64 2.59 33.20
N VAL A 326 12.38 3.30 34.05
CA VAL A 326 13.40 2.71 34.94
C VAL A 326 13.20 3.22 36.37
N PRO A 327 13.58 2.45 37.40
CA PRO A 327 13.53 2.92 38.78
C PRO A 327 14.44 4.13 39.01
N GLN A 328 13.97 5.09 39.82
CA GLN A 328 14.79 6.20 40.30
C GLN A 328 15.67 5.75 41.46
N ASP A 329 16.86 6.33 41.58
CA ASP A 329 17.78 6.11 42.71
C ASP A 329 17.95 7.42 43.48
N PRO A 330 17.43 7.54 44.72
CA PRO A 330 17.57 8.75 45.53
C PRO A 330 19.02 9.15 45.85
N THR A 331 19.99 8.26 45.65
CA THR A 331 21.41 8.52 45.88
C THR A 331 22.12 9.09 44.65
N ASP A 332 21.46 9.14 43.49
CA ASP A 332 22.03 9.72 42.29
C ASP A 332 22.30 11.22 42.46
N GLU A 333 23.44 11.69 41.94
CA GLU A 333 23.74 13.12 41.88
C GLU A 333 22.68 13.84 41.03
N PRO A 334 21.92 14.82 41.59
CA PRO A 334 20.77 15.40 40.91
C PRO A 334 21.19 16.15 39.64
N ALA A 335 20.27 16.23 38.66
CA ALA A 335 20.51 16.86 37.37
C ALA A 335 20.95 18.34 37.49
N SER A 336 20.55 19.04 38.56
CA SER A 336 21.00 20.41 38.84
C SER A 336 22.53 20.53 39.00
N VAL A 337 23.23 19.48 39.44
CA VAL A 337 24.69 19.46 39.53
C VAL A 337 25.31 19.24 38.14
N LEU A 338 24.72 18.35 37.33
CA LEU A 338 25.11 18.17 35.92
C LEU A 338 24.98 19.49 35.14
N LEU A 339 23.89 20.23 35.34
CA LEU A 339 23.69 21.55 34.71
C LEU A 339 24.77 22.57 35.10
N LYS A 340 25.20 22.59 36.37
CA LYS A 340 26.32 23.43 36.81
C LYS A 340 27.63 23.04 36.10
N LYS A 341 27.90 21.74 35.96
CA LYS A 341 29.08 21.21 35.23
C LYS A 341 29.03 21.63 33.75
N ILE A 342 27.86 21.52 33.11
CA ILE A 342 27.65 21.96 31.72
C ILE A 342 27.90 23.47 31.60
N ARG A 343 27.35 24.28 32.50
CA ARG A 343 27.54 25.74 32.48
C ARG A 343 29.01 26.12 32.62
N ALA A 344 29.72 25.52 33.59
CA ALA A 344 31.14 25.77 33.80
C ALA A 344 31.98 25.43 32.56
N GLU A 345 31.69 24.31 31.89
CA GLU A 345 32.38 23.93 30.66
C GLU A 345 32.05 24.88 29.50
N LYS A 346 30.78 25.29 29.33
CA LYS A 346 30.40 26.30 28.34
C LYS A 346 31.15 27.62 28.58
N ASP A 347 31.23 28.08 29.82
CA ASP A 347 31.98 29.29 30.17
C ASP A 347 33.48 29.17 29.86
N ARG A 348 34.08 28.00 30.10
CA ARG A 348 35.47 27.70 29.71
C ARG A 348 35.66 27.78 28.19
N LEU A 349 34.77 27.17 27.41
CA LEU A 349 34.82 27.17 25.94
C LEU A 349 34.61 28.57 25.35
N ILE A 350 33.73 29.37 25.96
CA ILE A 350 33.50 30.78 25.59
C ILE A 350 34.75 31.60 25.87
N ALA A 351 35.36 31.45 27.06
CA ALA A 351 36.59 32.14 27.42
C ALA A 351 37.77 31.76 26.50
N ALA A 352 37.82 30.51 26.03
CA ALA A 352 38.78 30.01 25.05
C ALA A 352 38.48 30.44 23.60
N GLY A 353 37.36 31.13 23.34
CA GLY A 353 36.94 31.55 22.00
C GLY A 353 36.51 30.40 21.08
N GLN A 354 36.30 29.20 21.62
CA GLN A 354 35.92 28.01 20.84
C GLN A 354 34.43 27.98 20.49
N ILE A 355 33.59 28.61 21.32
CA ILE A 355 32.16 28.79 21.04
C ILE A 355 31.76 30.25 21.30
N LYS A 356 30.70 30.70 20.63
CA LYS A 356 30.13 32.03 20.86
C LYS A 356 29.37 32.04 22.19
N ARG A 357 29.29 33.22 22.80
CA ARG A 357 28.47 33.43 24.00
C ARG A 357 27.00 33.15 23.68
N ASP A 358 26.37 32.29 24.49
CA ASP A 358 24.96 31.95 24.32
C ASP A 358 24.07 33.17 24.51
N LYS A 359 22.95 33.19 23.78
CA LYS A 359 21.85 34.12 24.06
C LYS A 359 21.01 33.55 25.20
N PRO A 360 20.60 34.37 26.20
CA PRO A 360 19.67 33.92 27.22
C PRO A 360 18.40 33.36 26.60
N LEU A 361 17.99 32.17 27.05
CA LEU A 361 16.73 31.54 26.66
C LEU A 361 15.62 31.97 27.63
N PRO A 362 14.36 32.03 27.16
CA PRO A 362 13.25 32.38 28.04
C PRO A 362 13.09 31.33 29.14
N PRO A 363 12.65 31.75 30.35
CA PRO A 363 12.33 30.81 31.43
C PRO A 363 11.26 29.82 30.94
N ILE A 364 11.28 28.62 31.50
CA ILE A 364 10.29 27.57 31.19
C ILE A 364 9.03 27.87 32.01
N THR A 365 7.91 28.12 31.33
CA THR A 365 6.63 28.38 32.00
C THR A 365 5.95 27.08 32.43
N ASP A 366 4.91 27.16 33.26
CA ASP A 366 4.19 25.97 33.71
C ASP A 366 3.39 25.31 32.59
N GLU A 367 2.94 26.07 31.58
CA GLU A 367 2.26 25.55 30.39
C GLU A 367 3.19 24.71 29.50
N GLU A 368 4.50 24.93 29.59
CA GLU A 368 5.52 24.18 28.86
C GLU A 368 5.96 22.90 29.58
N LYS A 369 5.44 22.63 30.79
CA LYS A 369 5.76 21.44 31.59
C LYS A 369 4.67 20.38 31.40
N PRO A 370 4.86 19.39 30.50
CA PRO A 370 3.81 18.45 30.15
C PRO A 370 3.44 17.46 31.26
N PHE A 371 4.30 17.28 32.27
CA PHE A 371 4.09 16.35 33.39
C PHE A 371 4.98 16.72 34.59
N ALA A 372 4.70 16.11 35.74
CA ALA A 372 5.54 16.24 36.93
C ALA A 372 6.81 15.39 36.80
N LEU A 373 7.97 15.99 37.05
CA LEU A 373 9.25 15.27 36.97
C LEU A 373 9.49 14.38 38.19
N PRO A 374 10.20 13.25 38.02
CA PRO A 374 10.72 12.49 39.15
C PRO A 374 11.71 13.30 39.99
N VAL A 375 11.91 12.86 41.24
CA VAL A 375 12.89 13.48 42.15
C VAL A 375 14.29 13.42 41.52
N GLY A 376 15.00 14.55 41.57
CA GLY A 376 16.37 14.67 41.04
C GLY A 376 16.45 15.08 39.57
N TRP A 377 15.34 15.10 38.84
CA TRP A 377 15.28 15.62 37.47
C TRP A 377 15.06 17.14 37.45
N GLU A 378 15.45 17.78 36.34
CA GLU A 378 15.28 19.22 36.13
C GLU A 378 14.65 19.51 34.76
N TRP A 379 13.72 20.46 34.71
CA TRP A 379 13.27 21.03 33.44
C TRP A 379 14.32 22.00 32.92
N VAL A 380 14.83 21.78 31.72
CA VAL A 380 15.87 22.61 31.11
C VAL A 380 15.62 22.83 29.62
N ARG A 381 16.12 23.94 29.07
CA ARG A 381 16.12 24.17 27.63
C ARG A 381 17.24 23.36 26.98
N PHE A 382 17.01 22.83 25.79
CA PHE A 382 18.00 22.04 25.05
C PHE A 382 19.33 22.77 24.88
N GLY A 383 19.29 24.07 24.61
CA GLY A 383 20.50 24.90 24.46
C GLY A 383 21.31 25.04 25.75
N ASP A 384 20.69 24.92 26.92
CA ASP A 384 21.38 24.99 28.22
C ASP A 384 21.99 23.65 28.63
N ALA A 385 21.42 22.54 28.16
CA ALA A 385 21.93 21.19 28.39
C ALA A 385 22.98 20.73 27.36
N SER A 386 23.26 21.53 26.32
CA SER A 386 24.13 21.13 25.20
C SER A 386 25.04 22.25 24.71
N ILE A 387 26.00 21.88 23.85
CA ILE A 387 26.93 22.79 23.19
C ILE A 387 26.65 22.72 21.68
N ASN A 388 26.04 23.76 21.13
CA ASN A 388 25.74 23.82 19.71
C ASN A 388 26.98 24.24 18.89
N ARG A 389 27.31 23.44 17.87
CA ARG A 389 28.48 23.56 16.99
C ARG A 389 28.07 23.94 15.55
N ASP A 390 26.86 24.44 15.33
CA ASP A 390 26.31 24.72 13.99
C ASP A 390 27.15 25.71 13.19
N GLY A 391 27.91 26.57 13.88
CA GLY A 391 28.82 27.54 13.26
C GLY A 391 30.08 26.92 12.65
N GLU A 392 30.38 25.65 12.95
CA GLU A 392 31.53 24.91 12.41
C GLU A 392 31.17 24.14 11.12
N ARG A 393 29.89 24.14 10.72
CA ARG A 393 29.40 23.48 9.49
C ARG A 393 29.85 24.23 8.25
N ILE A 394 30.20 23.51 7.19
CA ILE A 394 30.56 24.08 5.88
C ILE A 394 29.73 23.40 4.79
N PRO A 395 28.75 24.08 4.16
CA PRO A 395 27.99 23.46 3.08
C PRO A 395 28.84 23.34 1.81
N VAL A 396 28.76 22.19 1.14
CA VAL A 396 29.39 21.94 -0.16
C VAL A 396 28.29 21.56 -1.15
N SER A 397 28.27 22.15 -2.34
CA SER A 397 27.25 21.85 -3.37
C SER A 397 27.38 20.42 -3.90
N SER A 398 26.32 19.83 -4.43
CA SER A 398 26.37 18.47 -5.00
C SER A 398 27.37 18.38 -6.17
N SER A 399 27.37 19.37 -7.07
CA SER A 399 28.30 19.44 -8.20
C SER A 399 29.76 19.53 -7.75
N ASP A 400 30.04 20.26 -6.67
CA ASP A 400 31.42 20.33 -6.15
C ASP A 400 31.82 19.02 -5.47
N ARG A 401 30.89 18.31 -4.84
CA ARG A 401 31.17 17.01 -4.21
C ARG A 401 31.42 15.91 -5.24
N GLU A 402 30.74 15.92 -6.38
CA GLU A 402 30.93 14.92 -7.45
C GLU A 402 32.37 14.88 -7.97
N ASN A 403 33.04 16.03 -8.01
CA ASN A 403 34.40 16.17 -8.51
C ASN A 403 35.49 15.93 -7.45
N ARG A 404 35.11 15.53 -6.23
CA ARG A 404 36.04 15.30 -5.11
C ARG A 404 36.18 13.81 -4.81
N ALA A 405 37.34 13.43 -4.25
CA ALA A 405 37.55 12.06 -3.78
C ALA A 405 36.52 11.69 -2.70
N LYS A 406 36.05 10.44 -2.70
CA LYS A 406 34.92 9.97 -1.88
C LYS A 406 35.41 9.18 -0.67
N THR A 407 36.05 9.86 0.27
CA THR A 407 36.74 9.22 1.40
C THR A 407 35.89 9.20 2.67
N TYR A 408 35.53 10.38 3.18
CA TYR A 408 34.85 10.57 4.46
C TYR A 408 33.35 10.77 4.28
N ASP A 409 32.55 10.38 5.26
CA ASP A 409 31.09 10.52 5.19
C ASP A 409 30.67 11.99 5.19
N TYR A 410 29.73 12.32 4.30
CA TYR A 410 29.09 13.62 4.21
C TYR A 410 27.64 13.52 4.67
N TYR A 411 27.35 14.12 5.81
CA TYR A 411 26.06 14.04 6.48
C TYR A 411 25.10 15.15 6.05
N GLY A 412 23.83 14.78 5.93
CA GLY A 412 22.68 15.66 5.81
C GLY A 412 21.64 15.44 6.91
N ALA A 413 20.41 15.92 6.68
CA ALA A 413 19.32 15.90 7.67
C ALA A 413 18.91 14.51 8.17
N SER A 414 19.19 13.44 7.40
CA SER A 414 18.71 12.08 7.67
C SER A 414 19.84 11.04 7.66
N GLY A 415 21.07 11.45 7.93
CA GLY A 415 22.24 10.58 7.98
C GLY A 415 23.26 10.87 6.86
N VAL A 416 24.05 9.86 6.51
CA VAL A 416 25.05 9.95 5.44
C VAL A 416 24.33 10.03 4.09
N ILE A 417 24.61 11.07 3.32
CA ILE A 417 24.00 11.29 2.00
C ILE A 417 25.01 11.18 0.85
N ASP A 418 26.31 11.27 1.14
CA ASP A 418 27.40 11.21 0.17
C ASP A 418 28.74 10.97 0.91
N LYS A 419 29.86 10.98 0.18
CA LYS A 419 31.22 11.08 0.73
C LYS A 419 31.98 12.28 0.14
N ILE A 420 33.03 12.72 0.82
CA ILE A 420 33.90 13.84 0.43
C ILE A 420 35.37 13.59 0.80
N ASP A 421 36.27 14.44 0.33
CA ASP A 421 37.73 14.27 0.40
C ASP A 421 38.37 14.78 1.71
N GLY A 422 37.60 15.46 2.56
CA GLY A 422 38.03 15.95 3.87
C GLY A 422 37.00 15.71 4.98
N PHE A 423 37.28 16.20 6.18
CA PHE A 423 36.39 16.13 7.33
C PHE A 423 36.42 17.44 8.12
N LEU A 424 35.32 17.74 8.81
CA LEU A 424 35.21 18.89 9.73
C LEU A 424 35.41 18.44 11.18
N PHE A 425 34.98 17.22 11.50
CA PHE A 425 35.02 16.68 12.85
C PHE A 425 35.76 15.35 12.87
N ASP A 426 36.51 15.10 13.94
CA ASP A 426 37.15 13.82 14.27
C ASP A 426 36.85 13.43 15.72
N LYS A 427 35.55 13.29 16.02
CA LYS A 427 35.04 12.93 17.35
C LYS A 427 33.59 12.50 17.24
N THR A 428 33.01 11.96 18.31
CA THR A 428 31.56 11.69 18.32
C THR A 428 30.77 12.97 18.59
N LEU A 429 29.77 13.26 17.76
CA LEU A 429 28.79 14.35 17.97
C LEU A 429 27.38 13.86 17.65
N LEU A 430 26.39 14.53 18.24
CA LEU A 430 24.98 14.32 17.96
C LEU A 430 24.56 15.19 16.78
N LEU A 431 24.04 14.56 15.73
CA LEU A 431 23.46 15.24 14.58
C LEU A 431 21.93 15.18 14.66
N ILE A 432 21.26 16.31 14.39
CA ILE A 432 19.80 16.43 14.42
C ILE A 432 19.34 17.10 13.12
N GLY A 433 18.43 16.49 12.36
CA GLY A 433 17.90 17.11 11.13
C GLY A 433 17.36 18.53 11.35
N GLU A 434 17.75 19.47 10.48
CA GLU A 434 17.32 20.89 10.52
C GLU A 434 16.10 21.15 9.62
N ASP A 435 15.97 20.43 8.51
CA ASP A 435 14.88 20.60 7.54
C ASP A 435 14.44 19.29 6.87
N GLY A 436 13.27 19.37 6.23
CA GLY A 436 12.67 18.28 5.47
C GLY A 436 11.41 17.71 6.14
N ALA A 437 10.60 17.02 5.33
CA ALA A 437 9.33 16.45 5.78
C ALA A 437 9.49 15.44 6.93
N ASN A 438 10.68 14.84 7.10
CA ASN A 438 10.95 13.89 8.17
C ASN A 438 10.85 14.49 9.59
N LEU A 439 10.96 15.82 9.74
CA LEU A 439 10.71 16.50 11.02
C LEU A 439 9.30 16.25 11.57
N ILE A 440 8.34 16.05 10.67
CA ILE A 440 6.94 15.78 10.96
C ILE A 440 6.64 14.29 10.76
N ASN A 441 7.03 13.73 9.60
CA ASN A 441 6.65 12.37 9.20
C ASN A 441 7.34 11.26 9.98
N ARG A 442 8.51 11.51 10.60
CA ARG A 442 9.24 10.54 11.43
C ARG A 442 9.50 9.17 10.76
N SER A 443 9.74 9.16 9.45
CA SER A 443 10.05 7.93 8.72
C SER A 443 11.43 7.38 9.04
N THR A 444 12.36 8.23 9.49
CA THR A 444 13.69 7.86 9.97
C THR A 444 14.05 8.62 11.24
N PRO A 445 14.99 8.12 12.08
CA PRO A 445 15.48 8.85 13.24
C PRO A 445 15.94 10.26 12.85
N ILE A 446 15.47 11.27 13.60
CA ILE A 446 15.86 12.67 13.37
C ILE A 446 17.21 12.95 14.01
N ALA A 447 17.46 12.32 15.16
CA ALA A 447 18.67 12.50 15.94
C ALA A 447 19.52 11.21 15.93
N PHE A 448 20.78 11.32 15.55
CA PHE A 448 21.70 10.18 15.43
C PHE A 448 23.14 10.61 15.72
N LEU A 449 23.98 9.65 16.13
CA LEU A 449 25.38 9.92 16.45
C LEU A 449 26.25 9.74 15.20
N ALA A 450 27.14 10.70 14.96
CA ALA A 450 28.21 10.59 13.98
C ALA A 450 29.52 10.32 14.69
N HIS A 451 30.38 9.48 14.12
CA HIS A 451 31.61 8.99 14.75
C HIS A 451 32.83 9.16 13.84
N GLY A 452 34.00 9.38 14.44
CA GLY A 452 35.27 9.48 13.72
C GLY A 452 35.33 10.71 12.81
N LYS A 453 35.91 10.55 11.62
CA LYS A 453 36.15 11.61 10.63
C LYS A 453 34.98 11.77 9.67
N TYR A 454 34.29 12.90 9.74
CA TYR A 454 33.16 13.19 8.86
C TYR A 454 32.95 14.68 8.59
N TRP A 455 32.12 14.96 7.59
CA TRP A 455 31.70 16.29 7.18
C TRP A 455 30.19 16.43 7.37
N VAL A 456 29.72 17.59 7.83
CA VAL A 456 28.27 17.87 8.02
C VAL A 456 27.87 19.10 7.23
N ASN A 457 26.76 19.00 6.49
CA ASN A 457 26.20 20.12 5.75
C ASN A 457 25.32 21.04 6.63
N ASN A 458 24.68 22.04 6.04
CA ASN A 458 23.80 22.99 6.73
C ASN A 458 22.37 22.48 7.00
N HIS A 459 22.06 21.22 6.68
CA HIS A 459 20.75 20.60 6.85
C HIS A 459 20.66 19.72 8.11
N ALA A 460 21.74 19.62 8.89
CA ALA A 460 21.75 18.95 10.20
C ALA A 460 22.44 19.84 11.22
N HIS A 461 21.84 19.98 12.39
CA HIS A 461 22.48 20.58 13.56
C HIS A 461 23.61 19.69 14.07
N VAL A 462 24.66 20.31 14.59
CA VAL A 462 25.80 19.61 15.20
C VAL A 462 25.83 19.95 16.67
N ILE A 463 25.64 18.95 17.52
CA ILE A 463 25.51 19.10 18.97
C ILE A 463 26.61 18.30 19.68
N ASP A 464 27.30 18.99 20.57
CA ASP A 464 28.31 18.45 21.47
C ASP A 464 27.77 18.47 22.91
N THR A 465 28.35 17.65 23.78
CA THR A 465 27.95 17.53 25.19
C THR A 465 29.17 17.36 26.08
N THR A 466 29.00 17.61 27.37
CA THR A 466 30.07 17.41 28.36
C THR A 466 30.33 15.95 28.68
N HIS A 467 29.34 15.07 28.44
CA HIS A 467 29.40 13.64 28.74
C HIS A 467 28.77 12.83 27.59
N PRO A 468 29.33 11.67 27.20
CA PRO A 468 28.76 10.80 26.19
C PRO A 468 27.35 10.29 26.53
N GLU A 469 27.09 9.98 27.80
CA GLU A 469 25.80 9.50 28.28
C GLU A 469 24.70 10.52 28.01
N LEU A 470 24.98 11.80 28.29
CA LEU A 470 24.10 12.91 27.96
C LEU A 470 23.83 13.03 26.46
N MET A 471 24.85 12.83 25.62
CA MET A 471 24.68 12.84 24.17
C MET A 471 23.69 11.78 23.71
N THR A 472 23.85 10.55 24.22
CA THR A 472 22.95 9.43 23.88
C THR A 472 21.53 9.66 24.40
N TYR A 473 21.37 10.24 25.59
CA TYR A 473 20.06 10.58 26.15
C TYR A 473 19.37 11.67 25.32
N LEU A 474 20.07 12.74 24.94
CA LEU A 474 19.51 13.80 24.09
C LEU A 474 19.07 13.28 22.72
N ALA A 475 19.84 12.36 22.13
CA ALA A 475 19.46 11.69 20.89
C ALA A 475 18.16 10.88 21.05
N LEU A 476 18.04 10.14 22.16
CA LEU A 476 16.83 9.40 22.50
C LEU A 476 15.64 10.35 22.69
N PHE A 477 15.84 11.45 23.43
CA PHE A 477 14.82 12.43 23.75
C PHE A 477 14.20 13.05 22.50
N ILE A 478 15.02 13.54 21.57
CA ILE A 478 14.56 14.16 20.33
C ILE A 478 13.79 13.18 19.45
N ASN A 479 14.18 11.90 19.45
CA ASN A 479 13.47 10.86 18.72
C ASN A 479 12.16 10.44 19.41
N ALA A 480 11.95 10.75 20.69
CA ALA A 480 10.76 10.37 21.45
C ALA A 480 9.64 11.43 21.43
N ILE A 481 9.98 12.72 21.36
CA ILE A 481 9.01 13.82 21.45
C ILE A 481 8.47 14.24 20.08
N SER A 482 7.26 14.82 20.05
CA SER A 482 6.81 15.57 18.88
C SER A 482 7.64 16.85 18.71
N LEU A 483 8.04 17.14 17.48
CA LEU A 483 8.79 18.35 17.14
C LEU A 483 7.92 19.39 16.44
N GLU A 484 6.65 19.07 16.12
CA GLU A 484 5.74 19.99 15.44
C GLU A 484 5.66 21.38 16.09
N PRO A 485 5.65 21.53 17.44
CA PRO A 485 5.64 22.86 18.07
C PRO A 485 6.89 23.70 17.78
N TYR A 486 7.99 23.06 17.39
CA TYR A 486 9.29 23.68 17.13
C TYR A 486 9.59 23.82 15.63
N VAL A 487 8.73 23.28 14.78
CA VAL A 487 8.88 23.31 13.32
C VAL A 487 8.16 24.53 12.74
N THR A 488 8.76 25.11 11.71
CA THR A 488 8.25 26.25 10.96
C THR A 488 8.19 25.92 9.46
N GLY A 489 7.31 26.61 8.72
CA GLY A 489 7.14 26.40 7.28
C GLY A 489 6.22 25.22 6.94
N THR A 490 5.20 25.47 6.12
CA THR A 490 4.19 24.46 5.74
C THR A 490 4.65 23.57 4.59
N ALA A 491 5.26 24.16 3.55
CA ALA A 491 5.72 23.42 2.37
C ALA A 491 7.08 22.74 2.57
N GLN A 492 7.98 23.35 3.33
CA GLN A 492 9.27 22.78 3.70
C GLN A 492 9.49 22.97 5.20
N PRO A 493 9.14 21.96 6.01
CA PRO A 493 9.36 21.99 7.45
C PRO A 493 10.81 22.28 7.80
N LYS A 494 11.03 23.20 8.73
CA LYS A 494 12.36 23.61 9.21
C LYS A 494 12.33 23.92 10.70
N MET A 495 13.30 23.37 11.43
CA MET A 495 13.58 23.66 12.83
C MET A 495 14.92 24.37 12.90
N ASN A 496 14.94 25.69 13.03
CA ASN A 496 16.21 26.42 13.09
C ASN A 496 16.89 26.27 14.46
N GLN A 497 18.13 26.74 14.57
CA GLN A 497 18.93 26.67 15.82
C GLN A 497 18.19 27.25 17.04
N ALA A 498 17.48 28.38 16.87
CA ALA A 498 16.74 28.99 17.98
C ALA A 498 15.59 28.10 18.45
N LYS A 499 14.87 27.48 17.51
CA LYS A 499 13.80 26.52 17.80
C LYS A 499 14.34 25.25 18.46
N LEU A 500 15.43 24.67 17.95
CA LEU A 500 16.10 23.53 18.58
C LEU A 500 16.48 23.84 20.03
N ASN A 501 17.16 24.97 20.25
CA ASN A 501 17.60 25.37 21.59
C ASN A 501 16.44 25.64 22.55
N SER A 502 15.25 26.00 22.05
CA SER A 502 14.06 26.27 22.86
C SER A 502 13.33 25.02 23.34
N ILE A 503 13.65 23.84 22.81
CA ILE A 503 13.02 22.57 23.21
C ILE A 503 13.18 22.38 24.72
N VAL A 504 12.08 22.00 25.39
CA VAL A 504 12.05 21.74 26.82
C VAL A 504 12.34 20.27 27.08
N ILE A 505 13.28 20.00 27.98
CA ILE A 505 13.78 18.65 28.29
C ILE A 505 13.62 18.37 29.78
N GLY A 506 13.06 17.21 30.11
CA GLY A 506 13.19 16.63 31.44
C GLY A 506 14.55 15.96 31.53
N LEU A 507 15.51 16.61 32.21
CA LEU A 507 16.88 16.12 32.32
C LEU A 507 17.02 15.24 33.58
N PRO A 508 17.33 13.93 33.44
CA PRO A 508 17.58 13.05 34.57
C PRO A 508 18.99 13.25 35.13
N PRO A 509 19.27 12.73 36.34
CA PRO A 509 20.63 12.42 36.79
C PRO A 509 21.44 11.63 35.74
N LEU A 510 22.74 11.88 35.64
CA LEU A 510 23.61 11.20 34.65
C LEU A 510 23.62 9.66 34.79
N PRO A 511 23.65 9.06 36.00
CA PRO A 511 23.51 7.62 36.14
C PRO A 511 22.16 7.10 35.63
N GLU A 512 21.07 7.84 35.88
CA GLU A 512 19.74 7.48 35.39
C GLU A 512 19.63 7.55 33.87
N GLN A 513 20.25 8.55 33.23
CA GLN A 513 20.34 8.62 31.76
C GLN A 513 20.94 7.33 31.18
N THR A 514 21.98 6.79 31.81
CA THR A 514 22.60 5.52 31.41
C THR A 514 21.64 4.34 31.57
N ARG A 515 20.91 4.28 32.69
CA ARG A 515 19.88 3.24 32.94
C ARG A 515 18.78 3.30 31.87
N ILE A 516 18.29 4.49 31.55
CA ILE A 516 17.27 4.73 30.52
C ILE A 516 17.76 4.24 29.15
N VAL A 517 18.91 4.74 28.69
CA VAL A 517 19.45 4.41 27.37
C VAL A 517 19.70 2.91 27.22
N THR A 518 20.25 2.28 28.27
CA THR A 518 20.49 0.82 28.29
C THR A 518 19.17 0.05 28.16
N ARG A 519 18.15 0.43 28.93
CA ARG A 519 16.84 -0.23 28.91
C ARG A 519 16.14 -0.06 27.57
N VAL A 520 16.10 1.15 27.02
CA VAL A 520 15.50 1.42 25.70
C VAL A 520 16.22 0.64 24.60
N THR A 521 17.55 0.59 24.64
CA THR A 521 18.33 -0.18 23.66
C THR A 521 17.97 -1.67 23.71
N ALA A 522 17.85 -2.25 24.90
CA ALA A 522 17.44 -3.65 25.06
C ALA A 522 16.02 -3.90 24.53
N LEU A 523 15.07 -3.03 24.86
CA LEU A 523 13.68 -3.16 24.41
C LEU A 523 13.51 -2.98 22.90
N ARG A 524 14.25 -2.04 22.29
CA ARG A 524 14.27 -1.87 20.84
C ARG A 524 14.77 -3.11 20.10
N ARG A 525 15.77 -3.80 20.65
CA ARG A 525 16.24 -5.08 20.09
C ARG A 525 15.15 -6.15 20.13
N LEU A 526 14.40 -6.23 21.22
CA LEU A 526 13.25 -7.14 21.31
C LEU A 526 12.15 -6.77 20.31
N CYS A 527 11.84 -5.48 20.14
CA CYS A 527 10.88 -5.02 19.14
C CYS A 527 11.34 -5.39 17.71
N ALA A 528 12.64 -5.24 17.41
CA ALA A 528 13.21 -5.66 16.13
C ALA A 528 13.09 -7.17 15.88
N ASP A 529 13.40 -8.01 16.87
CA ASP A 529 13.22 -9.48 16.79
C ASP A 529 11.74 -9.85 16.56
N LEU A 530 10.82 -9.22 17.29
CA LEU A 530 9.39 -9.44 17.11
C LEU A 530 8.92 -9.09 15.69
N ARG A 531 9.33 -7.94 15.15
CA ARG A 531 9.02 -7.55 13.76
C ARG A 531 9.55 -8.58 12.76
N GLN A 532 10.78 -9.04 12.95
CA GLN A 532 11.38 -10.05 12.08
C GLN A 532 10.56 -11.35 12.09
N ARG A 533 10.20 -11.85 13.28
CA ARG A 533 9.39 -13.08 13.42
C ARG A 533 7.99 -12.94 12.81
N LEU A 534 7.37 -11.77 12.93
CA LEU A 534 6.08 -11.50 12.30
C LEU A 534 6.17 -11.52 10.77
N ALA A 535 7.20 -10.88 10.21
CA ALA A 535 7.45 -10.91 8.77
C ALA A 535 7.74 -12.34 8.26
N GLU A 536 8.51 -13.13 9.00
CA GLU A 536 8.76 -14.53 8.70
C GLU A 536 7.46 -15.37 8.73
N ARG A 537 6.59 -15.16 9.73
CA ARG A 537 5.27 -15.81 9.81
C ARG A 537 4.42 -15.50 8.59
N GLU A 538 4.31 -14.23 8.23
CA GLU A 538 3.53 -13.76 7.07
C GLU A 538 4.07 -14.37 5.76
N ALA A 539 5.39 -14.41 5.59
CA ALA A 539 6.02 -15.04 4.43
C ALA A 539 5.78 -16.55 4.36
N VAL A 540 5.78 -17.25 5.50
CA VAL A 540 5.42 -18.69 5.56
C VAL A 540 3.96 -18.90 5.19
N GLN A 541 3.04 -18.10 5.75
CA GLN A 541 1.60 -18.19 5.42
C GLN A 541 1.34 -17.92 3.94
N ALA A 542 2.00 -16.92 3.35
CA ALA A 542 1.89 -16.62 1.93
C ALA A 542 2.38 -17.79 1.07
N ARG A 543 3.53 -18.39 1.39
CA ARG A 543 4.05 -19.57 0.64
C ARG A 543 3.14 -20.79 0.78
N LEU A 544 2.60 -21.03 1.98
CA LEU A 544 1.65 -22.13 2.20
C LEU A 544 0.37 -21.95 1.39
N ALA A 545 -0.18 -20.72 1.36
CA ALA A 545 -1.35 -20.41 0.55
C ALA A 545 -1.08 -20.64 -0.95
N GLU A 546 0.11 -20.25 -1.43
CA GLU A 546 0.52 -20.48 -2.82
C GLU A 546 0.63 -21.97 -3.16
N ALA A 547 1.27 -22.75 -2.28
CA ALA A 547 1.39 -24.19 -2.45
C ALA A 547 0.02 -24.89 -2.50
N LEU A 548 -0.91 -24.49 -1.62
CA LEU A 548 -2.27 -25.03 -1.61
C LEU A 548 -3.06 -24.67 -2.87
N VAL A 549 -2.92 -23.43 -3.37
CA VAL A 549 -3.55 -23.05 -4.65
C VAL A 549 -3.00 -23.88 -5.80
N HIS A 550 -1.68 -24.11 -5.82
CA HIS A 550 -1.03 -24.92 -6.84
C HIS A 550 -1.46 -26.39 -6.78
N GLU A 551 -1.48 -27.00 -5.59
CA GLU A 551 -1.94 -28.39 -5.38
C GLU A 551 -3.38 -28.59 -5.88
N VAL A 552 -4.30 -27.69 -5.50
CA VAL A 552 -5.70 -27.78 -5.91
C VAL A 552 -5.88 -27.53 -7.41
N SER A 553 -4.98 -26.79 -8.06
CA SER A 553 -5.02 -26.57 -9.51
C SER A 553 -4.57 -27.80 -10.31
N LEU A 554 -3.66 -28.61 -9.74
CA LEU A 554 -3.16 -29.84 -10.35
C LEU A 554 -4.10 -31.04 -10.17
N ALA A 555 -4.87 -31.07 -9.07
CA ALA A 555 -5.96 -32.03 -8.86
C ALA A 555 -7.10 -31.81 -9.85
#